data_AF-A0A4Y2DTR2-F1
#
_entry.id   AF-A0A4Y2DTR2-F1
#
_cell.length_a   1.000
_cell.length_b   1.000
_cell.length_c   1.000
_cell.angle_alpha   90.00
_cell.angle_beta   90.00
_cell.angle_gamma   90.00
#
_symmetry.space_group_name_H-M   'P 1'
#
loop_
_entity.id
_entity.type
_entity.pdbx_description
1 polymer ?
#
loop_
_entity_poly.entity_id
_entity_poly.type
_entity_poly.pdbx_seq_one_letter_code
_entity_poly.pdbx_strand_id
1 'polypeptide(L)'
;MSRKRMTLRNSHSAVDSVTPDHIKPDIHGETAPRNLERMAPKPSSMQKFEENRHNPEKSLIPKLGYYAGYSSEVHKIAQDYLFKNTGDAPLYLQRNRMKVSFVEGEQENVFAKCFSERLQLFHGDAALKTMHIDLSLFSDSLIGVYKLHIPEAESLYPWDVNRVFFAIHSPFEPINPLQEGISVRPGYYYFVEVNLHKEQLLPYPYQTNCANYNITWMKNNRTGPRSQEACKELCRSIFLKDCFGCDPGRIMIDNPEDLCTPGIKLRRPYYFWKYIAARPGKLDIEGIPRYLNVCLPYVEAHQRCHDGCKPDCLKLYYEYNVVESSQDPSPNGDLYSYVGGLMGLWLGISVWTLVGIAEKSFRKSLRLKRKLSCQLEYVVKC
;
A
#
# COMPACT_ATOMS: atom_id res chain seq x y z
N MET A 1 -8.88 15.99 -28.60
CA MET A 1 -8.71 15.17 -27.38
C MET A 1 -7.80 15.92 -26.43
N SER A 2 -8.29 16.27 -25.25
CA SER A 2 -7.47 16.99 -24.25
C SER A 2 -6.76 15.97 -23.36
N ARG A 3 -5.43 16.00 -23.35
CA ARG A 3 -4.61 15.20 -22.43
C ARG A 3 -4.47 15.95 -21.10
N LYS A 4 -4.58 15.24 -19.99
CA LYS A 4 -4.31 15.79 -18.65
C LYS A 4 -3.15 15.10 -17.99
N ARG A 5 -2.50 15.74 -17.02
CA ARG A 5 -1.40 15.16 -16.25
C ARG A 5 -1.73 15.15 -14.76
N MET A 6 -1.32 14.11 -14.08
CA MET A 6 -1.38 13.96 -12.64
C MET A 6 0.00 13.54 -12.15
N THR A 7 0.45 14.09 -11.03
CA THR A 7 1.79 13.78 -10.52
C THR A 7 1.68 13.03 -9.20
N LEU A 8 2.22 11.83 -9.14
CA LEU A 8 2.41 11.09 -7.89
C LEU A 8 3.85 11.28 -7.45
N ARG A 9 4.04 11.72 -6.21
CA ARG A 9 5.35 11.85 -5.58
C ARG A 9 5.42 10.85 -4.43
N ASN A 10 6.30 9.86 -4.52
CA ASN A 10 6.53 8.96 -3.41
C ASN A 10 7.89 9.30 -2.78
N SER A 11 7.88 10.01 -1.65
CA SER A 11 9.10 10.44 -0.99
C SER A 11 9.58 9.41 0.02
N HIS A 12 10.82 8.94 -0.11
CA HIS A 12 11.55 8.38 1.02
C HIS A 12 11.78 9.49 2.04
N SER A 13 11.23 9.35 3.24
CA SER A 13 11.69 10.11 4.39
C SER A 13 12.98 9.44 4.87
N ALA A 14 14.12 10.11 4.73
CA ALA A 14 15.26 9.79 5.58
C ALA A 14 14.77 9.93 7.03
N VAL A 15 14.88 8.87 7.81
CA VAL A 15 14.53 8.89 9.22
C VAL A 15 15.51 9.84 9.91
N ASP A 16 15.09 11.06 10.21
CA ASP A 16 15.79 11.89 11.19
C ASP A 16 15.75 11.13 12.51
N SER A 17 16.93 10.77 13.01
CA SER A 17 17.11 10.06 14.27
C SER A 17 16.65 10.96 15.42
N VAL A 18 15.37 10.89 15.76
CA VAL A 18 14.83 11.49 16.98
C VAL A 18 15.26 10.59 18.14
N THR A 19 16.14 11.10 19.00
CA THR A 19 16.46 10.46 20.28
C THR A 19 15.21 10.43 21.15
N PRO A 20 14.78 9.27 21.68
CA PRO A 20 13.61 9.20 22.54
C PRO A 20 13.97 9.68 23.95
N ASP A 21 13.31 10.75 24.39
CA ASP A 21 13.31 11.16 25.79
C ASP A 21 12.66 10.07 26.66
N HIS A 22 13.28 9.84 27.82
CA HIS A 22 12.88 8.85 28.81
C HIS A 22 11.46 9.10 29.35
N ILE A 23 10.49 8.31 28.88
CA ILE A 23 9.23 8.09 29.58
C ILE A 23 9.16 6.61 29.98
N LYS A 24 9.23 6.35 31.29
CA LYS A 24 8.97 5.03 31.88
C LYS A 24 7.46 4.79 31.95
N PRO A 25 6.92 3.71 31.38
CA PRO A 25 5.59 3.23 31.74
C PRO A 25 5.68 2.23 32.91
N ASP A 26 4.80 2.41 33.89
CA ASP A 26 4.52 1.42 34.92
C ASP A 26 3.83 0.20 34.30
N ILE A 27 4.47 -0.97 34.43
CA ILE A 27 3.95 -2.26 33.97
C ILE A 27 3.37 -2.98 35.19
N HIS A 28 2.05 -3.07 35.26
CA HIS A 28 1.37 -4.06 36.08
C HIS A 28 1.52 -5.44 35.43
N GLY A 29 1.97 -6.41 36.23
CA GLY A 29 2.32 -7.75 35.77
C GLY A 29 1.13 -8.58 35.33
N GLU A 30 1.11 -8.95 34.05
CA GLU A 30 0.40 -10.11 33.54
C GLU A 30 1.42 -11.19 33.14
N THR A 31 1.20 -12.40 33.65
CA THR A 31 1.99 -13.59 33.39
C THR A 31 1.97 -14.01 31.92
N ALA A 32 3.15 -14.11 31.31
CA ALA A 32 3.36 -14.57 29.93
C ALA A 32 3.05 -16.08 29.74
N PRO A 33 2.55 -16.49 28.55
CA PRO A 33 2.31 -17.90 28.23
C PRO A 33 3.60 -18.68 27.94
N ARG A 34 3.67 -19.93 28.42
CA ARG A 34 4.82 -20.87 28.40
C ARG A 34 5.14 -21.53 27.04
N ASN A 35 5.10 -20.83 25.90
CA ASN A 35 5.48 -21.43 24.60
C ASN A 35 6.48 -20.54 23.83
N LEU A 36 7.70 -20.42 24.37
CA LEU A 36 8.79 -19.61 23.79
C LEU A 36 10.01 -20.47 23.34
N GLU A 37 9.80 -21.68 22.84
CA GLU A 37 10.88 -22.63 22.53
C GLU A 37 11.33 -22.70 21.05
N ARG A 38 10.89 -21.80 20.17
CA ARG A 38 11.40 -21.74 18.78
C ARG A 38 11.66 -20.32 18.30
N MET A 39 12.71 -19.70 18.82
CA MET A 39 13.29 -18.48 18.24
C MET A 39 14.64 -18.82 17.62
N ALA A 40 14.80 -18.59 16.32
CA ALA A 40 16.07 -18.78 15.64
C ALA A 40 16.89 -17.47 15.67
N PRO A 41 18.22 -17.53 15.85
CA PRO A 41 19.07 -16.36 15.79
C PRO A 41 19.08 -15.74 14.39
N LYS A 42 19.29 -14.42 14.33
CA LYS A 42 19.41 -13.63 13.09
C LYS A 42 20.43 -14.27 12.13
N PRO A 43 20.05 -14.62 10.88
CA PRO A 43 21.00 -15.16 9.91
C PRO A 43 22.11 -14.14 9.63
N SER A 44 23.35 -14.61 9.58
CA SER A 44 24.55 -13.77 9.53
C SER A 44 24.87 -13.15 8.16
N SER A 45 24.12 -13.46 7.11
CA SER A 45 24.33 -12.88 5.77
C SER A 45 23.05 -12.68 4.98
N MET A 46 22.95 -11.56 4.25
CA MET A 46 21.83 -11.24 3.34
C MET A 46 21.64 -12.28 2.21
N GLN A 47 22.71 -12.95 1.78
CA GLN A 47 22.65 -13.96 0.71
C GLN A 47 21.75 -15.15 1.05
N LYS A 48 21.72 -15.59 2.32
CA LYS A 48 20.82 -16.67 2.77
C LYS A 48 19.34 -16.26 2.75
N PHE A 49 19.06 -14.96 2.71
CA PHE A 49 17.69 -14.44 2.64
C PHE A 49 17.15 -14.49 1.21
N GLU A 50 17.98 -14.16 0.21
CA GLU A 50 17.60 -14.24 -1.20
C GLU A 50 17.36 -15.67 -1.68
N GLU A 51 18.17 -16.64 -1.20
CA GLU A 51 18.04 -18.06 -1.57
C GLU A 51 16.73 -18.69 -1.06
N ASN A 52 16.15 -18.17 0.04
CA ASN A 52 14.87 -18.64 0.58
C ASN A 52 13.64 -17.98 -0.04
N ARG A 53 13.81 -17.01 -0.96
CA ARG A 53 12.70 -16.26 -1.57
C ARG A 53 11.78 -17.14 -2.43
N HIS A 54 12.22 -18.33 -2.83
CA HIS A 54 11.44 -19.27 -3.65
C HIS A 54 10.72 -20.35 -2.84
N ASN A 55 10.82 -20.36 -1.50
CA ASN A 55 10.09 -21.31 -0.66
C ASN A 55 9.31 -20.58 0.46
N PRO A 56 8.00 -20.32 0.27
CA PRO A 56 7.18 -19.55 1.21
C PRO A 56 7.00 -20.22 2.58
N GLU A 57 7.30 -21.51 2.73
CA GLU A 57 7.21 -22.21 4.03
C GLU A 57 8.45 -21.98 4.91
N LYS A 58 9.58 -21.54 4.35
CA LYS A 58 10.85 -21.35 5.08
C LYS A 58 11.16 -19.90 5.40
N SER A 59 10.25 -19.02 5.04
CA SER A 59 10.53 -17.62 4.93
C SER A 59 10.21 -16.95 6.29
N LEU A 60 11.17 -16.17 6.78
CA LEU A 60 11.19 -15.67 8.15
C LEU A 60 10.81 -14.18 8.20
N ILE A 61 9.86 -13.81 9.05
CA ILE A 61 9.38 -12.44 9.28
C ILE A 61 10.10 -11.82 10.48
N PRO A 62 10.67 -10.61 10.36
CA PRO A 62 11.16 -9.87 11.51
C PRO A 62 9.99 -9.38 12.39
N LYS A 63 9.90 -9.86 13.63
CA LYS A 63 9.01 -9.40 14.69
C LYS A 63 9.88 -8.92 15.85
N LEU A 64 9.89 -7.61 16.13
CA LEU A 64 10.54 -7.02 17.32
C LEU A 64 12.01 -7.49 17.53
N GLY A 65 12.77 -7.64 16.45
CA GLY A 65 14.18 -8.07 16.50
C GLY A 65 14.43 -9.58 16.32
N TYR A 66 13.40 -10.41 16.14
CA TYR A 66 13.53 -11.85 15.88
C TYR A 66 12.84 -12.28 14.59
N TYR A 67 13.34 -13.33 13.96
CA TYR A 67 12.80 -13.90 12.73
C TYR A 67 11.86 -15.07 13.08
N ALA A 68 10.56 -14.94 12.82
CA ALA A 68 9.56 -15.99 13.03
C ALA A 68 8.97 -16.45 11.70
N GLY A 69 8.67 -17.74 11.53
CA GLY A 69 7.99 -18.23 10.34
C GLY A 69 6.62 -17.56 10.16
N TYR A 70 6.22 -17.32 8.92
CA TYR A 70 4.87 -16.86 8.62
C TYR A 70 3.87 -17.93 9.06
N SER A 71 3.05 -17.57 10.05
CA SER A 71 2.07 -18.45 10.68
C SER A 71 0.68 -17.87 10.51
N SER A 72 -0.35 -18.72 10.63
CA SER A 72 -1.74 -18.31 10.57
C SER A 72 -2.08 -17.29 11.67
N GLU A 73 -1.41 -17.34 12.82
CA GLU A 73 -1.53 -16.35 13.89
C GLU A 73 -0.99 -14.98 13.47
N VAL A 74 0.16 -14.92 12.80
CA VAL A 74 0.72 -13.66 12.29
C VAL A 74 -0.18 -13.08 11.21
N HIS A 75 -0.69 -13.92 10.30
CA HIS A 75 -1.66 -13.50 9.29
C HIS A 75 -2.90 -12.89 9.93
N LYS A 76 -3.47 -13.55 10.96
CA LYS A 76 -4.65 -13.05 11.68
C LYS A 76 -4.37 -11.71 12.36
N ILE A 77 -3.22 -11.55 13.02
CA ILE A 77 -2.83 -10.28 13.64
C ILE A 77 -2.70 -9.19 12.57
N ALA A 78 -2.05 -9.47 11.44
CA ALA A 78 -1.89 -8.52 10.35
C ALA A 78 -3.24 -8.04 9.79
N GLN A 79 -4.18 -8.96 9.59
CA GLN A 79 -5.55 -8.65 9.18
C GLN A 79 -6.28 -7.80 10.22
N ASP A 80 -6.18 -8.17 11.51
CA ASP A 80 -6.77 -7.40 12.61
C ASP A 80 -6.24 -5.96 12.64
N TYR A 81 -4.93 -5.75 12.44
CA TYR A 81 -4.33 -4.41 12.34
C TYR A 81 -4.89 -3.63 11.15
N LEU A 82 -5.01 -4.28 9.99
CA LEU A 82 -5.52 -3.68 8.76
C LEU A 82 -6.95 -3.12 8.94
N PHE A 83 -7.81 -3.86 9.65
CA PHE A 83 -9.19 -3.45 9.93
C PHE A 83 -9.32 -2.45 11.08
N LYS A 84 -8.54 -2.60 12.16
CA LYS A 84 -8.69 -1.80 13.38
C LYS A 84 -7.95 -0.47 13.34
N ASN A 85 -6.82 -0.38 12.65
CA ASN A 85 -6.00 0.82 12.69
C ASN A 85 -6.49 1.84 11.66
N THR A 86 -7.24 2.84 12.13
CA THR A 86 -7.77 3.94 11.31
C THR A 86 -6.77 5.09 11.17
N GLY A 87 -5.69 5.11 11.96
CA GLY A 87 -4.68 6.15 11.98
C GLY A 87 -3.72 6.16 10.78
N ASP A 88 -3.60 5.04 10.07
CA ASP A 88 -2.60 4.86 9.02
C ASP A 88 -3.02 5.47 7.67
N ALA A 89 -4.15 6.18 7.63
CA ALA A 89 -4.48 6.99 6.46
C ALA A 89 -3.38 8.05 6.26
N PRO A 90 -2.72 8.10 5.08
CA PRO A 90 -1.65 9.05 4.82
C PRO A 90 -2.07 10.46 5.24
N LEU A 91 -1.25 11.18 6.01
CA LEU A 91 -1.63 12.45 6.67
C LEU A 91 -2.26 13.50 5.73
N TYR A 92 -1.84 13.54 4.47
CA TYR A 92 -2.42 14.43 3.46
C TYR A 92 -3.82 14.01 2.99
N LEU A 93 -4.13 12.73 3.10
CA LEU A 93 -5.41 12.15 2.73
C LEU A 93 -6.48 12.38 3.82
N GLN A 94 -6.10 12.70 5.05
CA GLN A 94 -7.04 12.95 6.14
C GLN A 94 -7.87 14.25 5.96
N ARG A 95 -7.44 15.20 5.11
CA ARG A 95 -8.17 16.45 4.87
C ARG A 95 -9.42 16.29 4.01
N ASN A 96 -9.47 15.26 3.16
CA ASN A 96 -10.61 14.96 2.32
C ASN A 96 -11.33 13.72 2.86
N ARG A 97 -12.67 13.69 2.79
CA ARG A 97 -13.48 12.52 3.19
C ARG A 97 -13.26 11.37 2.22
N MET A 98 -12.13 10.68 2.36
CA MET A 98 -11.83 9.47 1.62
C MET A 98 -12.72 8.34 2.09
N LYS A 99 -13.19 7.54 1.14
CA LYS A 99 -13.78 6.25 1.44
C LYS A 99 -12.69 5.23 1.61
N VAL A 100 -12.76 4.51 2.73
CA VAL A 100 -11.95 3.33 2.97
C VAL A 100 -12.73 2.15 2.42
N SER A 101 -12.07 1.33 1.62
CA SER A 101 -12.64 0.10 1.12
C SER A 101 -11.63 -1.04 1.23
N PHE A 102 -12.09 -2.27 1.07
CA PHE A 102 -11.24 -3.46 1.11
C PHE A 102 -11.38 -4.24 -0.19
N VAL A 103 -10.25 -4.74 -0.70
CA VAL A 103 -10.19 -5.59 -1.90
C VAL A 103 -9.42 -6.86 -1.59
N GLU A 104 -9.86 -7.97 -2.18
CA GLU A 104 -9.15 -9.24 -2.09
C GLU A 104 -7.99 -9.28 -3.10
N GLY A 105 -6.84 -9.80 -2.66
CA GLY A 105 -5.65 -10.03 -3.48
C GLY A 105 -5.72 -11.34 -4.26
N GLU A 106 -4.64 -11.67 -4.98
CA GLU A 106 -4.55 -12.95 -5.72
C GLU A 106 -4.46 -14.17 -4.81
N GLN A 107 -3.93 -14.00 -3.60
CA GLN A 107 -3.87 -15.05 -2.59
C GLN A 107 -5.15 -15.01 -1.76
N GLU A 108 -5.81 -16.17 -1.63
CA GLU A 108 -7.04 -16.30 -0.84
C GLU A 108 -6.85 -15.72 0.57
N ASN A 109 -7.83 -14.93 1.02
CA ASN A 109 -7.83 -14.27 2.34
C ASN A 109 -6.75 -13.19 2.54
N VAL A 110 -6.03 -12.77 1.50
CA VAL A 110 -5.21 -11.56 1.57
C VAL A 110 -6.08 -10.38 1.15
N PHE A 111 -6.20 -9.39 2.03
CA PHE A 111 -7.00 -8.19 1.78
C PHE A 111 -6.08 -6.98 1.76
N ALA A 112 -6.32 -6.07 0.83
CA ALA A 112 -5.73 -4.75 0.82
C ALA A 112 -6.76 -3.71 1.24
N LYS A 113 -6.29 -2.75 2.04
CA LYS A 113 -7.05 -1.56 2.41
C LYS A 113 -6.83 -0.50 1.34
N CYS A 114 -7.90 -0.04 0.73
CA CYS A 114 -7.91 0.95 -0.32
C CYS A 114 -8.48 2.28 0.19
N PHE A 115 -8.00 3.38 -0.39
CA PHE A 115 -8.47 4.72 -0.11
C PHE A 115 -8.91 5.39 -1.41
N SER A 116 -10.15 5.88 -1.45
CA SER A 116 -10.74 6.47 -2.66
C SER A 116 -11.34 7.85 -2.35
N GLU A 117 -10.99 8.88 -3.12
CA GLU A 117 -11.45 10.25 -2.85
C GLU A 117 -12.94 10.47 -3.21
N ARG A 118 -13.49 9.72 -4.19
CA ARG A 118 -14.82 10.00 -4.77
C ARG A 118 -15.62 8.75 -5.15
N LEU A 119 -15.43 7.65 -4.45
CA LEU A 119 -16.16 6.41 -4.72
C LEU A 119 -17.64 6.54 -4.33
N GLN A 120 -18.58 6.21 -5.22
CA GLN A 120 -20.03 6.33 -5.05
C GLN A 120 -20.78 5.12 -5.62
N LEU A 121 -20.65 3.97 -4.97
CA LEU A 121 -21.24 2.72 -5.47
C LEU A 121 -22.73 2.59 -5.18
N PHE A 122 -23.16 2.74 -3.91
CA PHE A 122 -24.49 2.27 -3.49
C PHE A 122 -25.35 3.27 -2.70
N HIS A 123 -24.76 4.28 -2.05
CA HIS A 123 -25.49 5.15 -1.12
C HIS A 123 -25.45 6.64 -1.49
N GLY A 124 -26.55 7.32 -1.13
CA GLY A 124 -26.88 8.70 -1.43
C GLY A 124 -26.03 9.75 -0.71
N ASP A 125 -24.71 9.62 -0.80
CA ASP A 125 -23.82 10.73 -0.51
C ASP A 125 -24.34 11.94 -1.28
N ALA A 126 -24.39 13.09 -0.59
CA ALA A 126 -24.83 14.34 -1.18
C ALA A 126 -24.18 14.50 -2.55
N ALA A 127 -25.00 14.82 -3.57
CA ALA A 127 -24.54 14.96 -4.95
C ALA A 127 -23.24 15.78 -4.95
N LEU A 128 -22.12 15.13 -5.31
CA LEU A 128 -20.82 15.79 -5.29
C LEU A 128 -20.93 17.02 -6.18
N LYS A 129 -20.42 18.15 -5.69
CA LYS A 129 -20.34 19.38 -6.49
C LYS A 129 -19.42 19.08 -7.67
N THR A 130 -20.01 18.80 -8.84
CA THR A 130 -19.27 18.58 -10.06
C THR A 130 -18.64 19.90 -10.48
N MET A 131 -17.34 20.01 -10.35
CA MET A 131 -16.60 21.13 -10.93
C MET A 131 -16.42 20.85 -12.42
N HIS A 132 -17.07 21.65 -13.27
CA HIS A 132 -16.79 21.63 -14.69
C HIS A 132 -15.40 22.24 -14.90
N ILE A 133 -14.44 21.42 -15.34
CA ILE A 133 -13.10 21.88 -15.64
C ILE A 133 -13.08 22.16 -17.15
N ASP A 134 -13.04 23.43 -17.53
CA ASP A 134 -12.85 23.80 -18.93
C ASP A 134 -11.46 23.34 -19.38
N LEU A 135 -11.44 22.38 -20.31
CA LEU A 135 -10.24 21.75 -20.82
C LEU A 135 -9.41 22.65 -21.74
N SER A 136 -10.00 23.76 -22.21
CA SER A 136 -9.36 24.69 -23.13
C SER A 136 -8.54 25.77 -22.42
N LEU A 137 -8.83 26.06 -21.15
CA LEU A 137 -8.24 27.17 -20.40
C LEU A 137 -6.96 26.82 -19.62
N PHE A 138 -6.63 25.54 -19.47
CA PHE A 138 -5.46 25.10 -18.70
C PHE A 138 -4.39 24.51 -19.63
N SER A 139 -3.38 25.32 -19.97
CA SER A 139 -2.19 24.87 -20.71
C SER A 139 -1.33 23.89 -19.89
N ASP A 140 -1.39 23.96 -18.55
CA ASP A 140 -0.69 23.07 -17.62
C ASP A 140 -1.70 22.30 -16.75
N SER A 141 -2.16 21.18 -17.27
CA SER A 141 -3.34 20.42 -16.86
C SER A 141 -3.12 19.48 -15.65
N LEU A 142 -2.60 20.00 -14.55
CA LEU A 142 -2.40 19.24 -13.30
C LEU A 142 -3.74 19.01 -12.56
N ILE A 143 -4.25 17.78 -12.58
CA ILE A 143 -5.50 17.42 -11.88
C ILE A 143 -5.30 17.33 -10.36
N GLY A 144 -4.12 16.84 -9.94
CA GLY A 144 -3.79 16.64 -8.55
C GLY A 144 -2.35 16.21 -8.36
N VAL A 145 -1.86 16.41 -7.13
CA VAL A 145 -0.55 15.92 -6.68
C VAL A 145 -0.78 15.10 -5.43
N TYR A 146 -0.31 13.85 -5.45
CA TYR A 146 -0.43 12.96 -4.32
C TYR A 146 0.96 12.66 -3.80
N LYS A 147 1.22 13.06 -2.56
CA LYS A 147 2.44 12.70 -1.85
C LYS A 147 2.17 11.45 -1.03
N LEU A 148 2.71 10.32 -1.49
CA LEU A 148 2.62 9.05 -0.80
C LEU A 148 3.80 8.95 0.18
N HIS A 149 3.49 8.52 1.40
CA HIS A 149 4.48 8.19 2.41
C HIS A 149 4.27 6.73 2.77
N ILE A 150 5.26 5.89 2.42
CA ILE A 150 5.25 4.46 2.73
C ILE A 150 6.31 4.25 3.82
N PRO A 151 5.91 3.96 5.06
CA PRO A 151 6.87 3.68 6.12
C PRO A 151 7.67 2.42 5.78
N GLU A 152 9.01 2.49 5.82
CA GLU A 152 9.91 1.37 5.47
C GLU A 152 9.76 0.18 6.42
N ALA A 153 9.31 0.41 7.65
CA ALA A 153 9.33 -0.56 8.75
C ALA A 153 8.06 -1.43 8.88
N GLU A 154 7.04 -1.25 8.03
CA GLU A 154 5.71 -1.84 8.26
C GLU A 154 5.28 -2.90 7.23
N SER A 155 6.23 -3.49 6.48
CA SER A 155 5.88 -4.66 5.67
C SER A 155 5.69 -5.88 6.55
N LEU A 156 4.42 -6.15 6.89
CA LEU A 156 4.01 -7.40 7.55
C LEU A 156 4.24 -8.63 6.64
N TYR A 157 4.50 -8.40 5.35
CA TYR A 157 4.75 -9.41 4.33
C TYR A 157 6.18 -9.25 3.78
N PRO A 158 7.21 -9.85 4.40
CA PRO A 158 8.61 -9.66 4.04
C PRO A 158 9.02 -10.10 2.63
N TRP A 159 8.15 -10.81 1.89
CA TRP A 159 8.35 -11.16 0.48
C TRP A 159 7.77 -10.14 -0.48
N ASP A 160 6.84 -9.31 -0.01
CA ASP A 160 6.20 -8.31 -0.85
C ASP A 160 7.03 -7.02 -0.81
N VAL A 161 7.29 -6.51 -2.00
CA VAL A 161 8.05 -5.28 -2.16
C VAL A 161 7.11 -4.16 -1.76
N ASN A 162 7.54 -3.26 -0.87
CA ASN A 162 6.78 -2.06 -0.51
C ASN A 162 6.32 -1.31 -1.77
N ARG A 163 5.08 -1.54 -2.19
CA ARG A 163 4.48 -1.02 -3.41
C ARG A 163 3.09 -0.52 -3.07
N VAL A 164 2.70 0.57 -3.70
CA VAL A 164 1.33 1.07 -3.65
C VAL A 164 0.69 0.80 -4.99
N PHE A 165 -0.51 0.25 -4.98
CA PHE A 165 -1.29 0.11 -6.20
C PHE A 165 -2.15 1.35 -6.38
N PHE A 166 -2.05 1.97 -7.54
CA PHE A 166 -2.78 3.18 -7.89
C PHE A 166 -3.68 2.90 -9.09
N ALA A 167 -4.94 3.31 -9.02
CA ALA A 167 -5.88 3.14 -10.12
C ALA A 167 -6.77 4.39 -10.27
N ILE A 168 -7.15 4.71 -11.50
CA ILE A 168 -8.09 5.78 -11.83
C ILE A 168 -9.30 5.12 -12.47
N HIS A 169 -10.47 5.38 -11.91
CA HIS A 169 -11.72 4.78 -12.36
C HIS A 169 -12.88 5.76 -12.24
N SER A 170 -14.01 5.41 -12.87
CA SER A 170 -15.26 6.15 -12.72
C SER A 170 -15.74 6.09 -11.27
N PRO A 171 -16.28 7.18 -10.69
CA PRO A 171 -16.77 7.17 -9.31
C PRO A 171 -17.89 6.14 -9.07
N PHE A 172 -18.52 5.62 -10.12
CA PHE A 172 -19.63 4.68 -10.05
C PHE A 172 -19.22 3.24 -10.33
N GLU A 173 -18.00 3.01 -10.81
CA GLU A 173 -17.51 1.69 -11.18
C GLU A 173 -16.55 1.18 -10.10
N PRO A 174 -16.82 -0.02 -9.55
CA PRO A 174 -15.87 -0.65 -8.66
C PRO A 174 -14.66 -1.19 -9.43
N ILE A 175 -13.44 -0.97 -8.91
CA ILE A 175 -12.18 -1.47 -9.49
C ILE A 175 -11.34 -2.18 -8.42
N ASN A 176 -10.63 -3.25 -8.79
CA ASN A 176 -9.63 -3.85 -7.92
C ASN A 176 -8.24 -3.31 -8.30
N PRO A 177 -7.65 -2.36 -7.55
CA PRO A 177 -6.36 -1.78 -7.89
C PRO A 177 -5.21 -2.79 -7.86
N LEU A 178 -5.35 -3.92 -7.16
CA LEU A 178 -4.33 -4.98 -7.18
C LEU A 178 -4.26 -5.70 -8.53
N GLN A 179 -5.39 -5.79 -9.25
CA GLN A 179 -5.49 -6.48 -10.54
C GLN A 179 -5.41 -5.51 -11.72
N GLU A 180 -6.04 -4.34 -11.59
CA GLU A 180 -6.23 -3.37 -12.69
C GLU A 180 -5.41 -2.08 -12.50
N GLY A 181 -4.76 -1.91 -11.34
CA GLY A 181 -3.98 -0.74 -11.03
C GLY A 181 -2.51 -0.84 -11.45
N ILE A 182 -1.82 0.29 -11.38
CA ILE A 182 -0.39 0.38 -11.58
C ILE A 182 0.36 0.24 -10.26
N SER A 183 1.47 -0.50 -10.28
CA SER A 183 2.34 -0.60 -9.11
C SER A 183 3.28 0.61 -9.04
N VAL A 184 3.14 1.41 -8.00
CA VAL A 184 3.95 2.58 -7.68
C VAL A 184 5.01 2.20 -6.65
N ARG A 185 6.28 2.42 -6.99
CA ARG A 185 7.43 2.14 -6.13
C ARG A 185 7.87 3.39 -5.37
N PRO A 186 8.44 3.24 -4.17
CA PRO A 186 9.06 4.35 -3.46
C PRO A 186 10.33 4.83 -4.18
N GLY A 187 10.61 6.14 -4.09
CA GLY A 187 11.78 6.77 -4.73
C GLY A 187 11.56 7.31 -6.15
N TYR A 188 10.36 7.20 -6.70
CA TYR A 188 10.05 7.64 -8.07
C TYR A 188 8.97 8.73 -8.09
N TYR A 189 9.01 9.56 -9.13
CA TYR A 189 7.90 10.39 -9.55
C TYR A 189 7.17 9.72 -10.69
N TYR A 190 5.85 9.69 -10.60
CA TYR A 190 5.01 9.17 -11.66
C TYR A 190 4.17 10.30 -12.22
N PHE A 191 4.30 10.54 -13.53
CA PHE A 191 3.42 11.43 -14.26
C PHE A 191 2.37 10.56 -14.96
N VAL A 192 1.15 10.58 -14.44
CA VAL A 192 0.01 9.85 -14.97
C VAL A 192 -0.76 10.78 -15.90
N GLU A 193 -0.65 10.56 -17.20
CA GLU A 193 -1.43 11.29 -18.19
C GLU A 193 -2.78 10.61 -18.38
N VAL A 194 -3.89 11.33 -18.19
CA VAL A 194 -5.24 10.75 -18.21
C VAL A 194 -6.04 11.30 -19.39
N ASN A 195 -6.64 10.38 -20.15
CA ASN A 195 -7.57 10.61 -21.23
C ASN A 195 -8.96 10.10 -20.81
N LEU A 196 -9.96 10.98 -20.89
CA LEU A 196 -11.35 10.61 -20.62
C LEU A 196 -12.04 10.27 -21.93
N HIS A 197 -12.62 9.07 -21.98
CA HIS A 197 -13.44 8.63 -23.08
C HIS A 197 -14.89 8.48 -22.62
N LYS A 198 -15.80 8.77 -23.55
CA LYS A 198 -17.24 8.68 -23.34
C LYS A 198 -17.82 7.78 -24.41
N GLU A 199 -18.44 6.70 -23.99
CA GLU A 199 -19.22 5.82 -24.84
C GLU A 199 -20.70 6.00 -24.49
N GLN A 200 -21.54 6.13 -25.52
CA GLN A 200 -22.96 6.30 -25.36
C GLN A 200 -23.70 5.22 -26.15
N LEU A 201 -24.33 4.31 -25.41
CA LEU A 201 -25.17 3.26 -25.96
C LEU A 201 -26.63 3.74 -26.03
N LEU A 202 -27.44 3.01 -26.79
CA LEU A 202 -28.84 3.33 -26.99
C LEU A 202 -29.74 2.37 -26.21
N PRO A 203 -30.79 2.88 -25.53
CA PRO A 203 -31.70 2.02 -24.78
C PRO A 203 -32.55 1.16 -25.72
N TYR A 204 -33.38 0.27 -25.19
CA TYR A 204 -34.41 -0.40 -26.01
C TYR A 204 -35.21 0.63 -26.84
N PRO A 205 -35.48 0.40 -28.14
CA PRO A 205 -35.46 -0.87 -28.88
C PRO A 205 -34.16 -1.20 -29.64
N TYR A 206 -33.09 -0.44 -29.43
CA TYR A 206 -31.82 -0.71 -30.11
C TYR A 206 -31.16 -1.99 -29.58
N GLN A 207 -30.30 -2.64 -30.40
CA GLN A 207 -29.65 -3.91 -30.06
C GLN A 207 -28.82 -3.85 -28.78
N THR A 208 -28.27 -2.67 -28.44
CA THR A 208 -27.49 -2.44 -27.23
C THR A 208 -28.32 -2.56 -25.95
N ASN A 209 -29.64 -2.29 -26.01
CA ASN A 209 -30.61 -2.47 -24.91
C ASN A 209 -30.07 -2.00 -23.55
N CYS A 210 -29.43 -0.83 -23.53
CA CYS A 210 -28.77 -0.32 -22.32
C CYS A 210 -29.79 0.13 -21.26
N ALA A 211 -29.33 0.21 -20.01
CA ALA A 211 -30.06 0.81 -18.91
C ALA A 211 -29.39 2.11 -18.46
N ASN A 212 -30.20 3.13 -18.21
CA ASN A 212 -29.71 4.37 -17.61
C ASN A 212 -29.80 4.27 -16.07
N TYR A 213 -28.71 3.83 -15.46
CA TYR A 213 -28.64 3.63 -14.01
C TYR A 213 -28.85 4.91 -13.21
N ASN A 214 -28.47 6.09 -13.74
CA ASN A 214 -28.73 7.36 -13.06
C ASN A 214 -30.23 7.66 -12.92
N ILE A 215 -31.04 7.37 -13.95
CA ILE A 215 -32.49 7.56 -13.86
C ILE A 215 -33.10 6.61 -12.82
N THR A 216 -32.71 5.33 -12.86
CA THR A 216 -33.18 4.31 -11.91
C THR A 216 -32.80 4.67 -10.47
N TRP A 217 -31.55 5.10 -10.25
CA TRP A 217 -31.05 5.55 -8.95
C TRP A 217 -31.84 6.76 -8.43
N MET A 218 -32.07 7.77 -9.25
CA MET A 218 -32.89 8.93 -8.88
C MET A 218 -34.32 8.54 -8.53
N LYS A 219 -34.94 7.63 -9.30
CA LYS A 219 -36.28 7.10 -9.05
C LYS A 219 -36.37 6.33 -7.73
N ASN A 220 -35.31 5.64 -7.35
CA ASN A 220 -35.23 4.84 -6.12
C ASN A 220 -34.74 5.66 -4.92
N ASN A 221 -35.09 6.94 -4.81
CA ASN A 221 -34.64 7.82 -3.73
C ASN A 221 -33.11 7.81 -3.52
N ARG A 222 -32.33 7.77 -4.61
CA ARG A 222 -30.86 7.75 -4.58
C ARG A 222 -30.27 6.50 -3.94
N THR A 223 -30.92 5.36 -4.14
CA THR A 223 -30.45 4.05 -3.69
C THR A 223 -30.24 3.09 -4.87
N GLY A 224 -29.32 2.14 -4.69
CA GLY A 224 -29.00 1.13 -5.70
C GLY A 224 -27.76 1.45 -6.55
N PRO A 225 -27.43 0.57 -7.50
CA PRO A 225 -26.22 0.68 -8.30
C PRO A 225 -26.32 1.82 -9.33
N ARG A 226 -25.19 2.47 -9.60
CA ARG A 226 -25.07 3.59 -10.56
C ARG A 226 -24.34 3.24 -11.85
N SER A 227 -23.86 2.01 -11.98
CA SER A 227 -23.27 1.45 -13.20
C SER A 227 -23.62 -0.03 -13.32
N GLN A 228 -23.31 -0.63 -14.47
CA GLN A 228 -23.46 -2.07 -14.68
C GLN A 228 -22.55 -2.86 -13.74
N GLU A 229 -21.31 -2.44 -13.59
CA GLU A 229 -20.30 -3.08 -12.76
C GLU A 229 -20.72 -3.04 -11.29
N ALA A 230 -21.24 -1.91 -10.81
CA ALA A 230 -21.83 -1.81 -9.47
C ALA A 230 -23.06 -2.73 -9.29
N CYS A 231 -23.89 -2.89 -10.33
CA CYS A 231 -25.03 -3.82 -10.31
C CYS A 231 -24.56 -5.27 -10.13
N LYS A 232 -23.56 -5.69 -10.91
CA LYS A 232 -22.98 -7.03 -10.84
C LYS A 232 -22.34 -7.30 -9.47
N GLU A 233 -21.57 -6.34 -8.94
CA GLU A 233 -20.99 -6.46 -7.60
C GLU A 233 -22.07 -6.52 -6.51
N LEU A 234 -23.16 -5.77 -6.65
CA LEU A 234 -24.29 -5.87 -5.73
C LEU A 234 -24.94 -7.27 -5.78
N CYS A 235 -25.17 -7.82 -6.98
CA CYS A 235 -25.70 -9.17 -7.17
C CYS A 235 -24.80 -10.23 -6.52
N ARG A 236 -23.49 -10.14 -6.78
CA ARG A 236 -22.48 -11.03 -6.19
C ARG A 236 -22.53 -10.99 -4.68
N SER A 237 -22.56 -9.79 -4.10
CA SER A 237 -22.61 -9.63 -2.66
C SER A 237 -23.88 -10.16 -2.01
N ILE A 238 -25.05 -9.87 -2.58
CA ILE A 238 -26.32 -10.39 -2.06
C ILE A 238 -26.27 -11.92 -2.04
N PHE A 239 -25.81 -12.52 -3.14
CA PHE A 239 -25.62 -13.97 -3.24
C PHE A 239 -24.69 -14.50 -2.14
N LEU A 240 -23.52 -13.89 -1.97
CA LEU A 240 -22.52 -14.34 -0.99
C LEU A 240 -23.02 -14.18 0.45
N LYS A 241 -23.66 -13.05 0.78
CA LYS A 241 -24.25 -12.82 2.10
C LYS A 241 -25.38 -13.81 2.38
N ASP A 242 -26.23 -14.10 1.41
CA ASP A 242 -27.31 -15.07 1.56
C ASP A 242 -26.79 -16.52 1.71
N CYS A 243 -25.72 -16.86 0.98
CA CYS A 243 -25.12 -18.19 0.99
C CYS A 243 -24.24 -18.45 2.23
N PHE A 244 -23.37 -17.52 2.59
CA PHE A 244 -22.34 -17.67 3.62
C PHE A 244 -22.61 -16.89 4.91
N GLY A 245 -23.53 -15.93 4.88
CA GLY A 245 -23.78 -14.99 5.99
C GLY A 245 -22.76 -13.85 6.09
N CYS A 246 -21.82 -13.78 5.17
CA CYS A 246 -20.77 -12.76 5.05
C CYS A 246 -20.36 -12.63 3.58
N ASP A 247 -19.57 -11.61 3.26
CA ASP A 247 -19.05 -11.32 1.92
C ASP A 247 -17.55 -11.68 1.86
N PRO A 248 -17.16 -12.79 1.21
CA PRO A 248 -15.76 -13.18 1.10
C PRO A 248 -14.94 -12.28 0.18
N GLY A 249 -15.56 -11.42 -0.63
CA GLY A 249 -14.81 -10.54 -1.52
C GLY A 249 -15.68 -9.84 -2.55
N ARG A 250 -16.16 -8.64 -2.19
CA ARG A 250 -16.46 -7.61 -3.20
C ARG A 250 -15.18 -6.95 -3.64
N ILE A 251 -15.27 -6.35 -4.82
CA ILE A 251 -14.44 -5.21 -5.16
C ILE A 251 -14.93 -4.02 -4.33
N MET A 252 -14.07 -3.55 -3.41
CA MET A 252 -14.27 -2.37 -2.56
C MET A 252 -15.43 -2.48 -1.56
N ILE A 253 -15.27 -3.33 -0.55
CA ILE A 253 -16.19 -3.44 0.60
C ILE A 253 -16.09 -2.19 1.49
N ASP A 254 -17.22 -1.52 1.74
CA ASP A 254 -17.27 -0.29 2.55
C ASP A 254 -17.16 -0.56 4.07
N ASN A 255 -17.66 -1.70 4.57
CA ASN A 255 -17.65 -2.05 6.00
C ASN A 255 -16.84 -3.34 6.23
N PRO A 256 -15.75 -3.32 7.02
CA PRO A 256 -14.96 -4.52 7.29
C PRO A 256 -15.74 -5.63 8.02
N GLU A 257 -16.84 -5.30 8.71
CA GLU A 257 -17.69 -6.32 9.37
C GLU A 257 -18.43 -7.23 8.38
N ASP A 258 -18.60 -6.78 7.13
CA ASP A 258 -19.19 -7.59 6.08
C ASP A 258 -18.22 -8.66 5.57
N LEU A 259 -16.91 -8.54 5.83
CA LEU A 259 -15.90 -9.49 5.35
C LEU A 259 -16.00 -10.84 6.05
N CYS A 260 -15.88 -11.92 5.27
CA CYS A 260 -15.70 -13.24 5.85
C CYS A 260 -14.30 -13.36 6.48
N THR A 261 -14.20 -13.27 7.80
CA THR A 261 -12.91 -13.49 8.47
C THR A 261 -12.54 -14.99 8.50
N PRO A 262 -11.30 -15.36 8.14
CA PRO A 262 -10.83 -16.73 8.23
C PRO A 262 -10.92 -17.23 9.68
N GLY A 263 -11.68 -18.32 9.88
CA GLY A 263 -11.88 -18.94 11.20
C GLY A 263 -13.24 -18.68 11.85
N ILE A 264 -14.09 -17.79 11.31
CA ILE A 264 -15.52 -17.90 11.60
C ILE A 264 -15.97 -19.20 10.94
N LYS A 265 -16.23 -20.22 11.78
CA LYS A 265 -17.00 -21.38 11.35
C LYS A 265 -18.26 -20.82 10.74
N LEU A 266 -18.40 -20.91 9.41
CA LEU A 266 -19.62 -20.57 8.67
C LEU A 266 -20.77 -20.93 9.58
N ARG A 267 -21.56 -19.94 10.01
CA ARG A 267 -22.76 -20.22 10.80
C ARG A 267 -23.53 -21.17 9.91
N ARG A 268 -23.47 -22.48 10.21
CA ARG A 268 -24.08 -23.51 9.38
C ARG A 268 -25.49 -23.01 9.16
N PRO A 269 -25.91 -22.74 7.91
CA PRO A 269 -27.17 -22.08 7.68
C PRO A 269 -28.22 -22.87 8.45
N TYR A 270 -28.97 -22.19 9.32
CA TYR A 270 -29.92 -22.83 10.24
C TYR A 270 -30.95 -23.69 9.47
N TYR A 271 -31.08 -23.45 8.16
CA TYR A 271 -31.90 -24.18 7.20
C TYR A 271 -31.28 -25.48 6.65
N PHE A 272 -29.98 -25.72 6.79
CA PHE A 272 -29.30 -26.93 6.30
C PHE A 272 -29.78 -28.20 7.02
N TRP A 273 -30.04 -28.10 8.33
CA TRP A 273 -30.59 -29.24 9.10
C TRP A 273 -32.05 -29.56 8.75
N LYS A 274 -32.83 -28.57 8.32
CA LYS A 274 -34.25 -28.78 7.98
C LYS A 274 -34.42 -29.50 6.64
N TYR A 275 -33.51 -29.29 5.69
CA TYR A 275 -33.53 -29.98 4.39
C TYR A 275 -32.90 -31.38 4.41
N ILE A 276 -31.82 -31.59 5.17
CA ILE A 276 -31.22 -32.93 5.32
C ILE A 276 -32.10 -33.86 6.14
N ALA A 277 -32.85 -33.35 7.13
CA ALA A 277 -33.81 -34.16 7.87
C ALA A 277 -35.03 -34.62 7.04
N ALA A 278 -35.23 -34.07 5.83
CA ALA A 278 -36.41 -34.34 5.00
C ALA A 278 -36.17 -35.32 3.84
N ARG A 279 -34.93 -35.78 3.59
CA ARG A 279 -34.64 -36.82 2.57
C ARG A 279 -33.61 -37.83 3.05
N PRO A 280 -34.03 -38.89 3.77
CA PRO A 280 -33.18 -40.05 4.01
C PRO A 280 -33.08 -40.87 2.70
N GLY A 281 -32.14 -40.51 1.83
CA GLY A 281 -31.89 -41.23 0.59
C GLY A 281 -30.47 -40.95 0.08
N LYS A 282 -29.63 -41.98 0.14
CA LYS A 282 -28.23 -42.04 -0.33
C LYS A 282 -27.99 -41.20 -1.59
N LEU A 283 -27.23 -40.13 -1.44
CA LEU A 283 -26.56 -39.46 -2.55
C LEU A 283 -25.06 -39.58 -2.29
N ASP A 284 -24.50 -40.74 -2.64
CA ASP A 284 -23.05 -40.96 -2.67
C ASP A 284 -22.52 -40.30 -3.94
N ILE A 285 -22.27 -38.99 -3.87
CA ILE A 285 -21.46 -38.27 -4.86
C ILE A 285 -20.10 -38.05 -4.21
N GLU A 286 -19.22 -39.03 -4.36
CA GLU A 286 -17.81 -38.89 -4.00
C GLU A 286 -17.16 -37.84 -4.90
N GLY A 287 -16.78 -36.70 -4.35
CA GLY A 287 -15.88 -35.74 -5.02
C GLY A 287 -16.35 -34.28 -5.09
N ILE A 288 -17.64 -33.98 -4.83
CA ILE A 288 -18.07 -32.58 -4.72
C ILE A 288 -17.95 -32.15 -3.25
N PRO A 289 -17.24 -31.05 -2.96
CA PRO A 289 -17.16 -30.58 -1.58
C PRO A 289 -18.55 -30.26 -1.03
N ARG A 290 -18.89 -30.77 0.16
CA ARG A 290 -20.24 -30.73 0.77
C ARG A 290 -20.88 -29.33 0.85
N TYR A 291 -20.10 -28.26 0.71
CA TYR A 291 -20.57 -26.88 0.73
C TYR A 291 -21.30 -26.45 -0.56
N LEU A 292 -21.04 -27.08 -1.71
CA LEU A 292 -21.62 -26.63 -2.99
C LEU A 292 -23.14 -26.84 -3.08
N ASN A 293 -23.67 -27.86 -2.41
CA ASN A 293 -25.11 -28.18 -2.46
C ASN A 293 -25.99 -27.18 -1.67
N VAL A 294 -25.40 -26.40 -0.76
CA VAL A 294 -26.14 -25.45 0.09
C VAL A 294 -26.52 -24.19 -0.68
N CYS A 295 -25.66 -23.76 -1.61
CA CYS A 295 -25.84 -22.51 -2.33
C CYS A 295 -26.40 -22.69 -3.74
N LEU A 296 -26.67 -23.92 -4.17
CA LEU A 296 -27.20 -24.23 -5.50
C LEU A 296 -28.46 -23.41 -5.87
N PRO A 297 -29.48 -23.25 -4.99
CA PRO A 297 -30.64 -22.42 -5.31
C PRO A 297 -30.29 -20.94 -5.50
N TYR A 298 -29.24 -20.48 -4.82
CA TYR A 298 -28.76 -19.12 -4.91
C TYR A 298 -27.96 -18.88 -6.19
N VAL A 299 -27.35 -19.91 -6.80
CA VAL A 299 -26.60 -19.78 -8.07
C VAL A 299 -27.53 -19.32 -9.19
N GLU A 300 -28.73 -19.89 -9.28
CA GLU A 300 -29.73 -19.47 -10.28
C GLU A 300 -30.26 -18.06 -10.02
N ALA A 301 -30.42 -17.68 -8.74
CA ALA A 301 -30.83 -16.32 -8.37
C ALA A 301 -29.73 -15.30 -8.70
N HIS A 302 -28.48 -15.65 -8.43
CA HIS A 302 -27.31 -14.85 -8.77
C HIS A 302 -27.19 -14.64 -10.28
N GLN A 303 -27.31 -15.70 -11.07
CA GLN A 303 -27.26 -15.61 -12.52
C GLN A 303 -28.38 -14.71 -13.06
N ARG A 304 -29.62 -14.90 -12.58
CA ARG A 304 -30.75 -14.04 -12.96
C ARG A 304 -30.53 -12.57 -12.58
N CYS A 305 -29.94 -12.29 -11.42
CA CYS A 305 -29.58 -10.94 -11.01
C CYS A 305 -28.54 -10.34 -11.96
N HIS A 306 -27.47 -11.09 -12.25
CA HIS A 306 -26.39 -10.69 -13.13
C HIS A 306 -26.87 -10.44 -14.58
N ASP A 307 -27.74 -11.30 -15.11
CA ASP A 307 -28.36 -11.15 -16.42
C ASP A 307 -29.32 -9.95 -16.47
N GLY A 308 -29.88 -9.56 -15.32
CA GLY A 308 -30.66 -8.33 -15.15
C GLY A 308 -29.84 -7.05 -15.21
N CYS A 309 -28.52 -7.12 -14.98
CA CYS A 309 -27.61 -5.98 -15.05
C CYS A 309 -27.27 -5.64 -16.52
N LYS A 310 -28.17 -4.88 -17.15
CA LYS A 310 -28.01 -4.35 -18.51
C LYS A 310 -26.77 -3.46 -18.66
N PRO A 311 -26.21 -3.34 -19.88
CA PRO A 311 -25.07 -2.43 -20.13
C PRO A 311 -25.46 -0.98 -19.84
N ASP A 312 -24.50 -0.18 -19.38
CA ASP A 312 -24.75 1.24 -19.10
C ASP A 312 -24.97 2.02 -20.40
N CYS A 313 -25.97 2.89 -20.42
CA CYS A 313 -26.17 3.79 -21.55
C CYS A 313 -25.09 4.86 -21.68
N LEU A 314 -24.41 5.17 -20.58
CA LEU A 314 -23.31 6.12 -20.56
C LEU A 314 -22.13 5.49 -19.83
N LYS A 315 -21.12 5.05 -20.58
CA LYS A 315 -19.89 4.52 -20.01
C LYS A 315 -18.78 5.56 -20.11
N LEU A 316 -18.12 5.81 -18.97
CA LEU A 316 -16.96 6.68 -18.88
C LEU A 316 -15.76 5.82 -18.52
N TYR A 317 -14.78 5.75 -19.42
CA TYR A 317 -13.55 5.03 -19.14
C TYR A 317 -12.35 5.97 -19.22
N TYR A 318 -11.35 5.68 -18.40
CA TYR A 318 -10.14 6.47 -18.26
C TYR A 318 -8.99 5.68 -18.82
N GLU A 319 -8.44 6.13 -19.95
CA GLU A 319 -7.19 5.61 -20.47
C GLU A 319 -6.07 6.46 -19.90
N TYR A 320 -5.01 5.85 -19.40
CA TYR A 320 -3.89 6.62 -18.84
C TYR A 320 -2.53 6.05 -19.21
N ASN A 321 -1.58 6.96 -19.41
CA ASN A 321 -0.18 6.66 -19.69
C ASN A 321 0.66 7.06 -18.49
N VAL A 322 1.51 6.15 -18.02
CA VAL A 322 2.37 6.40 -16.87
C VAL A 322 3.79 6.63 -17.36
N VAL A 323 4.32 7.80 -17.07
CA VAL A 323 5.74 8.11 -17.28
C VAL A 323 6.43 8.06 -15.93
N GLU A 324 7.29 7.06 -15.75
CA GLU A 324 8.14 6.95 -14.58
C GLU A 324 9.35 7.86 -14.76
N SER A 325 9.64 8.66 -13.73
CA SER A 325 10.86 9.44 -13.64
C SER A 325 11.56 9.04 -12.35
N SER A 326 12.70 8.35 -12.48
CA SER A 326 13.56 8.10 -11.35
C SER A 326 14.02 9.44 -10.80
N GLN A 327 13.81 9.64 -9.50
CA GLN A 327 14.66 10.56 -8.80
C GLN A 327 15.94 9.76 -8.57
N ASP A 328 16.84 9.70 -9.56
CA ASP A 328 18.21 9.34 -9.22
C ASP A 328 18.59 10.37 -8.16
N PRO A 329 18.82 9.97 -6.89
CA PRO A 329 19.47 10.87 -5.98
C PRO A 329 20.76 11.16 -6.71
N SER A 330 20.88 12.39 -7.24
CA SER A 330 22.09 12.85 -7.93
C SER A 330 23.24 12.25 -7.13
N PRO A 331 24.11 11.44 -7.73
CA PRO A 331 25.02 10.57 -7.00
C PRO A 331 25.94 11.46 -6.18
N ASN A 332 25.48 11.82 -4.99
CA ASN A 332 26.18 12.74 -4.12
C ASN A 332 27.45 12.06 -3.63
N GLY A 333 27.55 10.73 -3.79
CA GLY A 333 28.81 10.00 -3.67
C GLY A 333 29.93 10.58 -4.55
N ASP A 334 29.63 11.05 -5.76
CA ASP A 334 30.61 11.70 -6.63
C ASP A 334 30.96 13.10 -6.12
N LEU A 335 29.98 13.83 -5.57
CA LEU A 335 30.22 15.14 -4.94
C LEU A 335 31.09 15.01 -3.69
N TYR A 336 30.81 14.05 -2.81
CA TYR A 336 31.62 13.78 -1.61
C TYR A 336 33.00 13.24 -1.97
N SER A 337 33.11 12.42 -3.01
CA SER A 337 34.42 11.95 -3.52
C SER A 337 35.22 13.09 -4.13
N TYR A 338 34.58 14.01 -4.85
CA TYR A 338 35.20 15.20 -5.43
C TYR A 338 35.68 16.18 -4.34
N VAL A 339 34.82 16.49 -3.36
CA VAL A 339 35.19 17.35 -2.22
C VAL A 339 36.29 16.69 -1.38
N GLY A 340 36.17 15.39 -1.11
CA GLY A 340 37.20 14.61 -0.40
C GLY A 340 38.54 14.60 -1.15
N GLY A 341 38.51 14.47 -2.48
CA GLY A 341 39.70 14.54 -3.33
C GLY A 341 40.37 15.92 -3.32
N LEU A 342 39.59 17.00 -3.41
CA LEU A 342 40.09 18.37 -3.31
C LEU A 342 40.69 18.67 -1.93
N MET A 343 40.03 18.26 -0.85
CA MET A 343 40.56 18.40 0.50
C MET A 343 41.84 17.59 0.69
N GLY A 344 41.88 16.36 0.18
CA GLY A 344 43.08 15.50 0.21
C GLY A 344 44.26 16.13 -0.53
N LEU A 345 44.02 16.74 -1.70
CA LEU A 345 45.04 17.45 -2.47
C LEU A 345 45.57 18.68 -1.71
N TRP A 346 44.68 19.49 -1.13
CA TRP A 346 45.04 20.66 -0.33
C TRP A 346 45.86 20.29 0.92
N LEU A 347 45.47 19.23 1.61
CA LEU A 347 46.22 18.71 2.75
C LEU A 347 47.59 18.20 2.31
N GLY A 348 47.68 17.49 1.18
CA GLY A 348 48.95 17.02 0.62
C GLY A 348 49.93 18.16 0.34
N ILE A 349 49.47 19.26 -0.25
CA ILE A 349 50.30 20.46 -0.50
C ILE A 349 50.70 21.14 0.83
N SER A 350 49.78 21.17 1.80
CA SER A 350 50.00 21.82 3.10
C SER A 350 51.01 21.07 3.98
N VAL A 351 51.15 19.76 3.85
CA VAL A 351 52.15 18.99 4.61
C VAL A 351 53.57 19.48 4.31
N TRP A 352 53.90 19.75 3.05
CA TRP A 352 55.22 20.23 2.67
C TRP A 352 55.53 21.63 3.23
N THR A 353 54.55 22.52 3.24
CA THR A 353 54.72 23.86 3.82
C THR A 353 54.87 23.79 5.33
N LEU A 354 54.10 22.93 6.02
CA LEU A 354 54.23 22.69 7.45
C LEU A 354 55.58 22.10 7.84
N VAL A 355 56.10 21.13 7.08
CA VAL A 355 57.45 20.57 7.29
C VAL A 355 58.52 21.65 7.12
N GLY A 356 58.41 22.51 6.10
CA GLY A 356 59.34 23.63 5.90
C GLY A 356 59.31 24.65 7.04
N ILE A 357 58.11 24.98 7.56
CA ILE A 357 57.95 25.88 8.71
C ILE A 357 58.52 25.24 9.98
N ALA A 358 58.22 23.96 10.22
CA ALA A 358 58.71 23.22 11.37
C ALA A 358 60.24 23.12 11.37
N GLU A 359 60.86 22.84 10.22
CA GLU A 359 62.32 22.78 10.09
C GLU A 359 62.97 24.14 10.35
N LYS A 360 62.39 25.22 9.80
CA LYS A 360 62.89 26.59 10.04
C LYS A 360 62.77 26.99 11.52
N SER A 361 61.65 26.61 12.16
CA SER A 361 61.42 26.83 13.60
C SER A 361 62.42 26.03 14.45
N PHE A 362 62.63 24.75 14.12
CA PHE A 362 63.59 23.88 14.80
C PHE A 362 65.03 24.40 14.70
N ARG A 363 65.47 24.82 13.51
CA ARG A 363 66.79 25.46 13.32
C ARG A 363 66.94 26.74 14.14
N LYS A 364 65.88 27.56 14.24
CA LYS A 364 65.89 28.80 15.04
C LYS A 364 65.97 28.48 16.53
N SER A 365 65.25 27.47 17.00
CA SER A 365 65.27 27.01 18.39
C SER A 365 66.63 26.43 18.80
N LEU A 366 67.27 25.64 17.92
CA LEU A 366 68.64 25.16 18.14
C LEU A 366 69.67 26.30 18.25
N ARG A 367 69.55 27.35 17.41
CA ARG A 367 70.40 28.55 17.51
C ARG A 367 70.17 29.28 18.84
N LEU A 368 68.92 29.41 19.28
CA LEU A 368 68.59 30.05 20.56
C LEU A 368 69.17 29.25 21.75
N LYS A 369 69.04 27.92 21.71
CA LYS A 369 69.58 27.02 22.74
C LYS A 369 71.11 27.12 22.83
N ARG A 370 71.82 27.15 21.70
CA ARG A 370 73.28 27.37 21.69
C ARG A 370 73.66 28.73 22.29
N LYS A 371 72.91 29.80 21.95
CA LYS A 371 73.15 31.14 22.51
C LYS A 371 72.93 31.19 24.02
N LEU A 372 71.90 30.49 24.53
CA LEU A 372 71.63 30.35 25.96
C LEU A 372 72.68 29.51 26.69
N SER A 373 73.15 28.39 26.11
CA SER A 373 74.24 27.61 26.69
C SER A 373 75.54 28.40 26.81
N CYS A 374 75.91 29.22 25.82
CA CYS A 374 77.10 30.07 25.92
C CYS A 374 76.97 31.17 27.00
N GLN A 375 75.76 31.68 27.24
CA GLN A 375 75.52 32.63 28.34
C GLN A 375 75.62 31.93 29.70
N LEU A 376 75.13 30.69 29.83
CA LEU A 376 75.19 29.93 31.07
C LEU A 376 76.64 29.55 31.47
N GLU A 377 77.47 29.12 30.51
CA GLU A 377 78.89 28.86 30.77
C GLU A 377 79.69 30.10 31.19
N TYR A 378 79.29 31.29 30.73
CA TYR A 378 79.90 32.54 31.15
C TYR A 378 79.55 32.92 32.60
N VAL A 379 78.40 32.45 33.11
CA VAL A 379 77.95 32.70 34.49
C VAL A 379 78.53 31.67 35.48
N VAL A 380 78.83 30.45 35.05
CA VAL A 380 79.44 29.41 35.92
C VAL A 380 80.96 29.60 36.11
N LYS A 381 81.59 30.52 35.37
CA LYS A 381 83.02 30.85 35.51
C LYS A 381 83.33 32.13 36.32
N CYS A 382 82.32 32.73 36.97
CA CYS A 382 82.49 33.87 37.87
C CYS A 382 82.43 33.43 39.33
#